data_AF-A0ABD0BAA6-F1
#
_entry.id   AF-A0ABD0BAA6-F1
#
_cell.length_a   1.000
_cell.length_b   1.000
_cell.length_c   1.000
_cell.angle_alpha   90.00
_cell.angle_beta   90.00
_cell.angle_gamma   90.00
#
_symmetry.space_group_name_H-M   'P 1'
#
loop_
_entity.id
_entity.type
_entity.pdbx_description
1 polymer ?
#
loop_
_entity_poly.entity_id
_entity_poly.type
_entity_poly.pdbx_seq_one_letter_code
_entity_poly.pdbx_strand_id
1 'polypeptide(L)'
;MSLLEALTMTSGLVYLVLLLWQGRSGWGWTLSLLLAAALWLLVADSVLWLALGLVATTLALWLRYRPLLMLAHIDNQRLRTATRQLLLLCWVLVAVQYVVHIGQLGLGMTPWLVRPDVVDGFLPIAGGLGLRAWLGQGLTDPHHPAATVTVLVLSLSALLLGRAFCAWFCPLGLVGEWLHGLRSRLLPGEWTPPRWLDAVLRGQKFLVLGFLLFIILLAVPAAALPGYLASPYHQAADMKMGAFFFNLTLISGLCLGWVLLLTATFRQGFCRYLCPYGAWMALLGLLTPLRIRRDPARCLRSAGHDCDKCSRACPSRIQVHQLIAVRSLECTSCQSCVAACPKRADALHLGTQGQRLAPRQLLGLLCLLLLVLPLLAYGLLDLWVSQTPIPYRYELLQRLPWLSH
;
A
#
# COMPACT_ATOMS: atom_id res chain seq x y z
N MET A 1 4.72 -17.60 -8.56
CA MET A 1 5.12 -16.35 -7.88
C MET A 1 6.65 -16.20 -7.89
N SER A 2 7.19 -14.98 -7.88
CA SER A 2 8.65 -14.76 -7.83
C SER A 2 9.23 -14.91 -6.41
N LEU A 3 10.53 -15.20 -6.30
CA LEU A 3 11.20 -15.36 -5.00
C LEU A 3 11.13 -14.07 -4.15
N LEU A 4 11.23 -12.89 -4.78
CA LEU A 4 11.14 -11.62 -4.06
C LEU A 4 9.76 -11.41 -3.45
N GLU A 5 8.69 -11.71 -4.20
CA GLU A 5 7.32 -11.66 -3.67
C GLU A 5 7.13 -12.66 -2.54
N ALA A 6 7.61 -13.89 -2.71
CA ALA A 6 7.58 -14.91 -1.68
C ALA A 6 8.24 -14.41 -0.39
N LEU A 7 9.46 -13.87 -0.48
CA LEU A 7 10.19 -13.31 0.67
C LEU A 7 9.42 -12.16 1.35
N THR A 8 8.79 -11.27 0.58
CA THR A 8 7.99 -10.19 1.16
C THR A 8 6.76 -10.71 1.90
N MET A 9 6.01 -11.64 1.30
CA MET A 9 4.81 -12.21 1.92
C MET A 9 5.16 -13.05 3.14
N THR A 10 6.21 -13.88 3.08
CA THR A 10 6.68 -14.69 4.21
C THR A 10 7.15 -13.82 5.38
N SER A 11 7.83 -12.70 5.11
CA SER A 11 8.25 -11.76 6.15
C SER A 11 7.06 -11.16 6.93
N GLY A 12 5.95 -10.88 6.24
CA GLY A 12 4.70 -10.43 6.85
C GLY A 12 4.09 -11.48 7.77
N LEU A 13 4.10 -12.75 7.35
CA LEU A 13 3.62 -13.87 8.15
C LEU A 13 4.51 -14.11 9.39
N VAL A 14 5.83 -14.08 9.23
CA VAL A 14 6.77 -14.19 10.36
C VAL A 14 6.56 -13.05 11.35
N TYR A 15 6.33 -11.81 10.89
CA TYR A 15 6.00 -10.69 11.78
C TYR A 15 4.72 -10.93 12.58
N LEU A 16 3.67 -11.48 11.97
CA LEU A 16 2.43 -11.82 12.66
C LEU A 16 2.63 -12.91 13.71
N VAL A 17 3.38 -13.96 13.38
CA VAL A 17 3.74 -15.03 14.33
C VAL A 17 4.50 -14.46 15.52
N LEU A 18 5.46 -13.55 15.29
CA LEU A 18 6.20 -12.89 16.36
C LEU A 18 5.31 -11.96 17.20
N LEU A 19 4.37 -11.24 16.58
CA LEU A 19 3.42 -10.39 17.29
C LEU A 19 2.48 -11.22 18.19
N LEU A 20 1.98 -12.34 17.67
CA LEU A 20 1.19 -13.30 18.44
C LEU A 20 2.00 -13.91 19.58
N TRP A 21 3.26 -14.27 19.31
CA TRP A 21 4.19 -14.78 20.32
C TRP A 21 4.37 -13.77 21.46
N GLN A 22 4.53 -12.47 21.20
CA GLN A 22 4.71 -11.47 22.26
C GLN A 22 3.49 -11.33 23.19
N GLY A 23 2.28 -11.59 22.68
CA GLY A 23 1.03 -11.52 23.44
C GLY A 23 0.70 -12.78 24.24
N ARG A 24 1.69 -13.51 24.78
CA ARG A 24 1.51 -14.80 25.49
C ARG A 24 0.46 -14.73 26.61
N SER A 25 -0.81 -14.93 26.29
CA SER A 25 -1.84 -15.21 27.29
C SER A 25 -2.95 -16.08 26.71
N GLY A 26 -3.00 -17.34 27.13
CA GLY A 26 -4.17 -18.23 27.00
C GLY A 26 -4.21 -19.15 25.77
N TRP A 27 -5.26 -19.98 25.74
CA TRP A 27 -5.56 -20.98 24.70
C TRP A 27 -5.82 -20.40 23.30
N GLY A 28 -6.21 -19.13 23.19
CA GLY A 28 -6.43 -18.49 21.89
C GLY A 28 -5.14 -18.33 21.07
N TRP A 29 -3.98 -18.22 21.73
CA TRP A 29 -2.69 -18.11 21.07
C TRP A 29 -2.25 -19.42 20.41
N THR A 30 -2.39 -20.55 21.11
CA THR A 30 -2.03 -21.87 20.56
C THR A 30 -2.89 -22.21 19.36
N LEU A 31 -4.19 -21.94 19.44
CA LEU A 31 -5.13 -22.17 18.34
C LEU A 31 -4.81 -21.30 17.12
N SER A 32 -4.47 -20.03 17.33
CA SER A 32 -4.07 -19.12 16.24
C SER A 32 -2.78 -19.57 15.54
N LEU A 33 -1.80 -20.08 16.29
CA LEU A 33 -0.57 -20.62 15.71
C LEU A 33 -0.81 -21.93 14.95
N LEU A 34 -1.64 -22.83 15.50
CA LEU A 34 -2.00 -24.07 14.81
C LEU A 34 -2.74 -23.79 13.51
N LEU A 35 -3.68 -22.84 13.50
CA LEU A 35 -4.36 -22.40 12.29
C LEU A 35 -3.39 -21.78 11.28
N ALA A 36 -2.49 -20.90 11.72
CA ALA A 36 -1.49 -20.31 10.83
C ALA A 36 -0.55 -21.36 10.24
N ALA A 37 -0.14 -22.37 11.02
CA ALA A 37 0.69 -23.47 10.56
C ALA A 37 -0.07 -24.38 9.58
N ALA A 38 -1.31 -24.75 9.86
CA ALA A 38 -2.14 -25.56 8.97
C ALA A 38 -2.38 -24.84 7.63
N LEU A 39 -2.69 -23.55 7.70
CA LEU A 39 -2.92 -22.70 6.53
C LEU A 39 -1.64 -22.49 5.70
N TRP A 40 -0.48 -22.39 6.36
CA TRP A 40 0.81 -22.39 5.67
C TRP A 40 1.08 -23.70 4.93
N LEU A 41 0.83 -24.84 5.57
CA LEU A 41 1.01 -26.16 4.96
C LEU A 41 0.13 -26.37 3.73
N LEU A 42 -1.07 -25.79 3.71
CA LEU A 42 -1.99 -25.86 2.56
C LEU A 42 -1.54 -25.02 1.37
N VAL A 43 -0.85 -23.90 1.62
CA VAL A 43 -0.51 -22.89 0.61
C VAL A 43 0.94 -23.00 0.12
N ALA A 44 1.84 -23.55 0.93
CA ALA A 44 3.28 -23.48 0.68
C ALA A 44 3.75 -24.38 -0.48
N ASP A 45 4.15 -23.73 -1.56
CA ASP A 45 4.95 -24.32 -2.63
C ASP A 45 6.46 -24.35 -2.26
N SER A 46 7.29 -24.92 -3.14
CA SER A 46 8.74 -25.02 -2.92
C SER A 46 9.41 -23.64 -2.77
N VAL A 47 8.91 -22.61 -3.45
CA VAL A 47 9.43 -21.24 -3.38
C VAL A 47 9.11 -20.59 -2.03
N LEU A 48 7.90 -20.80 -1.51
CA LEU A 48 7.47 -20.33 -0.20
C LEU A 48 8.23 -21.00 0.94
N TRP A 49 8.53 -22.30 0.84
CA TRP A 49 9.40 -22.99 1.79
C TRP A 49 10.83 -22.45 1.79
N LEU A 50 11.42 -22.23 0.62
CA LEU A 50 12.74 -21.60 0.50
C LEU A 50 12.74 -20.19 1.11
N ALA A 51 11.71 -19.40 0.82
CA ALA A 51 11.57 -18.04 1.35
C ALA A 51 11.38 -18.03 2.88
N LEU A 52 10.60 -18.97 3.44
CA LEU A 52 10.47 -19.13 4.89
C LEU A 52 11.84 -19.48 5.53
N GLY A 53 12.59 -20.40 4.94
CA GLY A 53 13.93 -20.77 5.41
C GLY A 53 14.90 -19.59 5.42
N LEU A 54 14.92 -18.79 4.35
CA LEU A 54 15.74 -17.58 4.25
C LEU A 54 15.33 -16.52 5.29
N VAL A 55 14.03 -16.27 5.47
CA VAL A 55 13.55 -15.30 6.48
C VAL A 55 13.84 -15.80 7.89
N ALA A 56 13.64 -17.08 8.18
CA ALA A 56 13.91 -17.65 9.50
C ALA A 56 15.40 -17.64 9.85
N THR A 57 16.27 -17.99 8.91
CA THR A 57 17.73 -17.99 9.11
C THR A 57 18.28 -16.57 9.30
N THR A 58 17.85 -15.62 8.47
CA THR A 58 18.24 -14.20 8.64
C THR A 58 17.76 -13.63 9.96
N LEU A 59 16.52 -13.96 10.37
CA LEU A 59 15.99 -13.57 11.68
C LEU A 59 16.77 -14.22 12.83
N ALA A 60 17.08 -15.52 12.75
CA ALA A 60 17.85 -16.24 13.77
C ALA A 60 19.28 -15.67 13.93
N LEU A 61 19.96 -15.38 12.81
CA LEU A 61 21.26 -14.70 12.82
C LEU A 61 21.15 -13.31 13.44
N TRP A 62 20.14 -12.53 13.06
CA TRP A 62 19.94 -11.19 13.61
C TRP A 62 19.66 -11.22 15.12
N LEU A 63 18.83 -12.15 15.58
CA LEU A 63 18.52 -12.36 16.99
C LEU A 63 19.73 -12.85 17.81
N ARG A 64 20.65 -13.59 17.18
CA ARG A 64 21.92 -13.98 17.80
C ARG A 64 22.80 -12.79 18.12
N TYR A 65 22.78 -11.74 17.28
CA TYR A 65 23.56 -10.52 17.49
C TYR A 65 22.81 -9.43 18.26
N ARG A 66 21.47 -9.42 18.25
CA ARG A 66 20.64 -8.48 19.01
C ARG A 66 19.46 -9.21 19.68
N PRO A 67 19.48 -9.43 21.01
CA PRO A 67 18.45 -10.22 21.68
C PRO A 67 17.05 -9.56 21.59
N LEU A 68 16.02 -10.42 21.54
CA LEU A 68 14.58 -10.10 21.42
C LEU A 68 14.09 -8.98 22.37
N LEU A 69 14.75 -8.81 23.53
CA LEU A 69 14.47 -7.75 24.50
C LEU A 69 14.53 -6.33 23.91
N MET A 70 15.35 -6.12 22.86
CA MET A 70 15.48 -4.81 22.20
C MET A 70 14.28 -4.45 21.30
N LEU A 71 13.59 -5.45 20.72
CA LEU A 71 12.38 -5.24 19.90
C LEU A 71 11.21 -4.70 20.72
N ALA A 72 11.13 -5.05 22.01
CA ALA A 72 10.08 -4.59 22.91
C ALA A 72 10.11 -3.07 23.14
N HIS A 73 11.27 -2.43 22.97
CA HIS A 73 11.51 -0.99 23.23
C HIS A 73 11.59 -0.12 21.96
N ILE A 74 11.32 -0.68 20.77
CA ILE A 74 11.33 0.11 19.54
C ILE A 74 10.18 1.12 19.57
N ASP A 75 10.53 2.40 19.45
CA ASP A 75 9.60 3.51 19.28
C ASP A 75 8.69 3.27 18.06
N ASN A 76 7.40 3.51 18.23
CA ASN A 76 6.38 3.27 17.23
C ASN A 76 6.63 4.01 15.91
N GLN A 77 7.25 5.20 15.97
CA GLN A 77 7.63 5.94 14.76
C GLN A 77 8.84 5.32 14.06
N ARG A 78 9.82 4.79 14.81
CA ARG A 78 10.96 4.06 14.24
C ARG A 78 10.49 2.78 13.54
N LEU A 79 9.53 2.07 14.14
CA LEU A 79 8.91 0.90 13.52
C LEU A 79 8.29 1.26 12.16
N ARG A 80 7.45 2.30 12.10
CA ARG A 80 6.85 2.77 10.85
C ARG A 80 7.90 3.10 9.79
N THR A 81 8.95 3.83 10.16
CA THR A 81 10.01 4.22 9.24
C THR A 81 10.79 3.00 8.72
N ALA A 82 11.18 2.09 9.60
CA ALA A 82 11.90 0.87 9.24
C ALA A 82 11.08 -0.02 8.30
N THR A 83 9.80 -0.23 8.59
CA THR A 83 8.89 -1.00 7.72
C THR A 83 8.83 -0.40 6.33
N ARG A 84 8.66 0.92 6.21
CA ARG A 84 8.57 1.57 4.89
C ARG A 84 9.88 1.51 4.12
N GLN A 85 11.02 1.62 4.80
CA GLN A 85 12.34 1.50 4.17
C GLN A 85 12.56 0.09 3.62
N LEU A 86 12.20 -0.93 4.39
CA LEU A 86 12.27 -2.32 3.94
C LEU A 86 11.33 -2.57 2.75
N LEU A 87 10.08 -2.11 2.83
CA LEU A 87 9.14 -2.23 1.71
C LEU A 87 9.59 -1.45 0.47
N LEU A 88 10.20 -0.28 0.62
CA LEU A 88 10.77 0.47 -0.49
C LEU A 88 11.92 -0.30 -1.14
N LEU A 89 12.81 -0.92 -0.34
CA LEU A 89 13.87 -1.77 -0.87
C LEU A 89 13.30 -2.93 -1.67
N CYS A 90 12.29 -3.63 -1.13
CA CYS A 90 11.60 -4.70 -1.84
C CYS A 90 10.98 -4.22 -3.16
N TRP A 91 10.35 -3.05 -3.16
CA TRP A 91 9.78 -2.44 -4.37
C TRP A 91 10.85 -2.08 -5.41
N VAL A 92 12.00 -1.58 -4.99
CA VAL A 92 13.12 -1.30 -5.91
C VAL A 92 13.62 -2.61 -6.53
N LEU A 93 13.78 -3.68 -5.74
CA LEU A 93 14.21 -4.98 -6.25
C LEU A 93 13.19 -5.57 -7.23
N VAL A 94 11.90 -5.48 -6.93
CA VAL A 94 10.81 -5.88 -7.83
C VAL A 94 10.82 -5.05 -9.12
N ALA A 95 11.02 -3.74 -9.03
CA ALA A 95 11.09 -2.88 -10.20
C ALA A 95 12.29 -3.25 -11.09
N VAL A 96 13.47 -3.50 -10.51
CA VAL A 96 14.65 -3.98 -11.25
C VAL A 96 14.37 -5.33 -11.91
N GLN A 97 13.77 -6.27 -11.18
CA GLN A 97 13.37 -7.57 -11.73
C GLN A 97 12.43 -7.41 -12.93
N TYR A 98 11.43 -6.52 -12.82
CA TYR A 98 10.49 -6.24 -13.90
C TYR A 98 11.17 -5.62 -15.12
N VAL A 99 12.04 -4.62 -14.93
CA VAL A 99 12.80 -3.97 -16.01
C VAL A 99 13.66 -4.98 -16.75
N VAL A 100 14.38 -5.83 -16.02
CA VAL A 100 15.23 -6.88 -16.60
C VAL A 100 14.38 -7.89 -17.38
N HIS A 101 13.25 -8.31 -16.83
CA HIS A 101 12.32 -9.23 -17.49
C HIS A 101 11.82 -8.67 -18.82
N ILE A 102 11.31 -7.42 -18.83
CA ILE A 102 10.80 -6.77 -20.05
C ILE A 102 11.93 -6.49 -21.04
N GLY A 103 13.13 -6.12 -20.57
CA GLY A 103 14.30 -5.92 -21.42
C GLY A 103 14.74 -7.19 -22.14
N GLN A 104 14.78 -8.32 -21.43
CA GLN A 104 15.06 -9.63 -22.03
C GLN A 104 13.99 -10.03 -23.06
N LEU A 105 12.73 -9.79 -22.73
CA LEU A 105 11.61 -10.02 -23.65
C LEU A 105 11.77 -9.19 -24.92
N GLY A 106 12.12 -7.90 -24.79
CA GLY A 106 12.33 -7.00 -25.93
C GLY A 106 13.50 -7.40 -26.84
N LEU A 107 14.49 -8.12 -26.32
CA LEU A 107 15.60 -8.69 -27.08
C LEU A 107 15.24 -10.04 -27.75
N GLY A 108 14.01 -10.54 -27.57
CA GLY A 108 13.59 -11.85 -28.08
C GLY A 108 14.16 -13.04 -27.31
N MET A 109 14.74 -12.81 -26.13
CA MET A 109 15.27 -13.87 -25.26
C MET A 109 14.15 -14.42 -24.34
N THR A 110 14.22 -15.71 -24.00
CA THR A 110 13.38 -16.27 -22.94
C THR A 110 13.84 -15.72 -21.59
N PRO A 111 13.02 -14.97 -20.83
CA PRO A 111 13.46 -14.35 -19.59
C PRO A 111 13.85 -15.38 -18.55
N TRP A 112 15.04 -15.24 -17.95
CA TRP A 112 15.45 -16.10 -16.83
C TRP A 112 14.70 -15.73 -15.54
N LEU A 113 14.24 -14.47 -15.44
CA LEU A 113 13.64 -13.90 -14.24
C LEU A 113 12.14 -13.95 -14.46
N VAL A 114 11.42 -14.56 -13.52
CA VAL A 114 9.95 -14.60 -13.55
C VAL A 114 9.44 -13.15 -13.46
N ARG A 115 8.34 -12.86 -14.15
CA ARG A 115 7.65 -11.58 -14.00
C ARG A 115 7.12 -11.43 -12.56
N PRO A 116 7.36 -10.31 -11.87
CA PRO A 116 6.71 -10.03 -10.60
C PRO A 116 5.24 -9.60 -10.82
N ASP A 117 4.29 -10.39 -10.34
CA ASP A 117 2.85 -10.14 -10.48
C ASP A 117 2.36 -8.97 -9.61
N VAL A 118 3.07 -8.64 -8.53
CA VAL A 118 2.77 -7.49 -7.66
C VAL A 118 2.78 -6.14 -8.40
N VAL A 119 3.42 -6.06 -9.58
CA VAL A 119 3.40 -4.87 -10.44
C VAL A 119 1.98 -4.56 -10.92
N ASP A 120 1.12 -5.58 -11.05
CA ASP A 120 -0.29 -5.42 -11.41
C ASP A 120 -1.09 -4.63 -10.37
N GLY A 121 -0.58 -4.56 -9.12
CA GLY A 121 -1.15 -3.74 -8.07
C GLY A 121 -1.18 -2.24 -8.39
N PHE A 122 -0.45 -1.78 -9.41
CA PHE A 122 -0.50 -0.39 -9.90
C PHE A 122 -1.49 -0.15 -11.04
N LEU A 123 -2.25 -1.16 -11.47
CA LEU A 123 -3.23 -1.06 -12.56
C LEU A 123 -4.66 -0.94 -11.98
N PRO A 124 -5.13 0.28 -11.61
CA PRO A 124 -6.44 0.45 -10.96
C PRO A 124 -7.60 0.07 -11.88
N ILE A 125 -7.47 0.27 -13.19
CA ILE A 125 -8.49 -0.07 -14.18
C ILE A 125 -8.62 -1.60 -14.29
N ALA A 126 -7.49 -2.30 -14.47
CA ALA A 126 -7.49 -3.77 -14.55
C ALA A 126 -8.04 -4.39 -13.26
N GLY A 127 -7.58 -3.95 -12.10
CA GLY A 127 -8.07 -4.47 -10.82
C GLY A 127 -9.54 -4.13 -10.55
N GLY A 128 -10.02 -2.96 -10.96
CA GLY A 128 -11.41 -2.56 -10.82
C GLY A 128 -12.36 -3.33 -11.74
N LEU A 129 -11.98 -3.50 -13.02
CA LEU A 129 -12.74 -4.29 -13.98
C LEU A 129 -12.74 -5.78 -13.64
N GLY A 130 -11.60 -6.32 -13.22
CA GLY A 130 -11.49 -7.70 -12.74
C GLY A 130 -12.34 -7.95 -11.48
N LEU A 131 -12.35 -7.01 -10.52
CA LEU A 131 -13.22 -7.12 -9.34
C LEU A 131 -14.70 -7.05 -9.71
N ARG A 132 -15.08 -6.17 -10.64
CA ARG A 132 -16.46 -6.10 -11.17
C ARG A 132 -16.84 -7.38 -11.92
N ALA A 133 -15.94 -7.96 -12.72
CA ALA A 133 -16.18 -9.21 -13.42
C ALA A 133 -16.40 -10.37 -12.43
N TRP A 134 -15.58 -10.42 -11.39
CA TRP A 134 -15.66 -11.45 -10.38
C TRP A 134 -16.96 -11.37 -9.57
N LEU A 135 -17.33 -10.17 -9.10
CA LEU A 135 -18.56 -9.98 -8.32
C LEU A 135 -19.84 -10.05 -9.17
N GLY A 136 -19.80 -9.60 -10.42
CA GLY A 136 -20.98 -9.48 -11.27
C GLY A 136 -21.28 -10.73 -12.12
N GLN A 137 -20.25 -11.44 -12.57
CA GLN A 137 -20.38 -12.56 -13.52
C GLN A 137 -19.69 -13.84 -13.03
N GLY A 138 -19.00 -13.80 -11.88
CA GLY A 138 -18.20 -14.94 -11.40
C GLY A 138 -16.92 -15.17 -12.22
N LEU A 139 -16.55 -14.23 -13.10
CA LEU A 139 -15.38 -14.35 -13.98
C LEU A 139 -14.13 -13.80 -13.30
N THR A 140 -13.05 -14.56 -13.33
CA THR A 140 -11.74 -14.12 -12.84
C THR A 140 -10.90 -13.61 -14.00
N ASP A 141 -10.12 -12.55 -13.77
CA ASP A 141 -9.21 -12.01 -14.77
C ASP A 141 -7.95 -12.90 -14.85
N PRO A 142 -7.71 -13.62 -15.96
CA PRO A 142 -6.56 -14.52 -16.06
C PRO A 142 -5.24 -13.77 -16.31
N HIS A 143 -5.30 -12.50 -16.73
CA HIS A 143 -4.13 -11.74 -17.16
C HIS A 143 -3.59 -10.83 -16.06
N HIS A 144 -4.48 -10.20 -15.28
CA HIS A 144 -4.09 -9.36 -14.14
C HIS A 144 -4.84 -9.74 -12.83
N PRO A 145 -4.82 -11.02 -12.39
CA PRO A 145 -5.52 -11.44 -11.17
C PRO A 145 -4.99 -10.75 -9.91
N ALA A 146 -3.67 -10.49 -9.83
CA ALA A 146 -3.06 -9.75 -8.74
C ALA A 146 -3.59 -8.31 -8.60
N ALA A 147 -3.97 -7.64 -9.70
CA ALA A 147 -4.61 -6.31 -9.65
C ALA A 147 -5.96 -6.39 -8.95
N THR A 148 -6.76 -7.42 -9.27
CA THR A 148 -8.08 -7.66 -8.68
C THR A 148 -7.99 -7.88 -7.17
N VAL A 149 -7.09 -8.78 -6.75
CA VAL A 149 -6.83 -9.04 -5.33
C VAL A 149 -6.31 -7.78 -4.63
N THR A 150 -5.41 -7.02 -5.27
CA THR A 150 -4.89 -5.77 -4.69
C THR A 150 -5.99 -4.74 -4.45
N VAL A 151 -6.89 -4.50 -5.41
CA VAL A 151 -8.00 -3.56 -5.24
C VAL A 151 -8.95 -4.02 -4.13
N LEU A 152 -9.27 -5.31 -4.06
CA LEU A 152 -10.09 -5.88 -3.00
C LEU A 152 -9.44 -5.67 -1.62
N VAL A 153 -8.18 -6.07 -1.47
CA VAL A 153 -7.42 -5.96 -0.23
C VAL A 153 -7.26 -4.50 0.21
N LEU A 154 -6.93 -3.58 -0.70
CA LEU A 154 -6.83 -2.15 -0.39
C LEU A 154 -8.18 -1.57 0.04
N SER A 155 -9.27 -2.04 -0.54
CA SER A 155 -10.63 -1.64 -0.14
C SER A 155 -10.98 -2.14 1.26
N LEU A 156 -10.69 -3.41 1.56
CA LEU A 156 -10.86 -3.98 2.91
C LEU A 156 -9.97 -3.26 3.94
N SER A 157 -8.71 -3.00 3.59
CA SER A 157 -7.78 -2.19 4.39
C SER A 157 -8.35 -0.81 4.68
N ALA A 158 -8.96 -0.14 3.70
CA ALA A 158 -9.55 1.18 3.89
C ALA A 158 -10.77 1.16 4.81
N LEU A 159 -11.64 0.17 4.64
CA LEU A 159 -12.84 0.01 5.48
C LEU A 159 -12.47 -0.28 6.94
N LEU A 160 -11.47 -1.14 7.16
CA LEU A 160 -11.08 -1.54 8.50
C LEU A 160 -10.15 -0.51 9.16
N LEU A 161 -9.10 -0.07 8.47
CA LEU A 161 -7.97 0.67 9.04
C LEU A 161 -7.90 2.14 8.55
N GLY A 162 -8.85 2.57 7.71
CA GLY A 162 -8.80 3.86 7.04
C GLY A 162 -7.62 3.93 6.07
N ARG A 163 -7.04 5.13 5.92
CA ARG A 163 -5.91 5.36 5.00
C ARG A 163 -4.55 4.95 5.56
N ALA A 164 -4.50 3.99 6.50
CA ALA A 164 -3.26 3.57 7.14
C ALA A 164 -2.21 3.02 6.14
N PHE A 165 -2.65 2.36 5.06
CA PHE A 165 -1.79 1.88 3.97
C PHE A 165 -0.85 2.98 3.44
N CYS A 166 -1.39 4.16 3.14
CA CYS A 166 -0.63 5.27 2.57
C CYS A 166 0.55 5.71 3.45
N ALA A 167 0.42 5.57 4.77
CA ALA A 167 1.44 5.99 5.73
C ALA A 167 2.37 4.86 6.21
N TRP A 168 1.97 3.60 6.08
CA TRP A 168 2.70 2.45 6.64
C TRP A 168 3.29 1.51 5.58
N PHE A 169 2.59 1.30 4.47
CA PHE A 169 2.95 0.32 3.45
C PHE A 169 3.32 0.93 2.10
N CYS A 170 2.73 2.08 1.74
CA CYS A 170 2.95 2.67 0.42
C CYS A 170 4.39 3.21 0.26
N PRO A 171 5.18 2.71 -0.72
CA PRO A 171 6.56 3.16 -0.96
C PRO A 171 6.61 4.61 -1.45
N LEU A 172 5.64 5.02 -2.29
CA LEU A 172 5.53 6.38 -2.82
C LEU A 172 5.38 7.43 -1.71
N GLY A 173 4.72 7.06 -0.61
CA GLY A 173 4.62 7.92 0.56
C GLY A 173 5.99 8.19 1.19
N LEU A 174 6.89 7.20 1.25
CA LEU A 174 8.24 7.34 1.83
C LEU A 174 9.13 8.18 0.92
N VAL A 175 9.12 7.89 -0.38
CA VAL A 175 9.82 8.69 -1.39
C VAL A 175 9.38 10.15 -1.30
N GLY A 176 8.09 10.41 -1.11
CA GLY A 176 7.59 11.77 -0.96
C GLY A 176 8.03 12.47 0.33
N GLU A 177 8.14 11.76 1.45
CA GLU A 177 8.71 12.32 2.68
C GLU A 177 10.20 12.63 2.54
N TRP A 178 10.95 11.78 1.84
CA TRP A 178 12.37 12.04 1.54
C TRP A 178 12.54 13.23 0.60
N LEU A 179 11.73 13.33 -0.46
CA LEU A 179 11.81 14.43 -1.41
C LEU A 179 11.46 15.76 -0.75
N HIS A 180 10.40 15.79 0.06
CA HIS A 180 10.05 16.97 0.84
C HIS A 180 11.13 17.31 1.88
N GLY A 181 11.68 16.29 2.55
CA GLY A 181 12.80 16.45 3.48
C GLY A 181 14.03 17.06 2.81
N LEU A 182 14.40 16.57 1.64
CA LEU A 182 15.50 17.09 0.84
C LEU A 182 15.24 18.56 0.44
N ARG A 183 14.05 18.87 -0.09
CA ARG A 183 13.65 20.26 -0.37
C ARG A 183 13.78 21.15 0.86
N SER A 184 13.26 20.71 2.01
CA SER A 184 13.25 21.53 3.24
C SER A 184 14.65 21.85 3.79
N ARG A 185 15.66 21.03 3.43
CA ARG A 185 17.07 21.29 3.74
C ARG A 185 17.70 22.29 2.77
N LEU A 186 17.28 22.27 1.51
CA LEU A 186 17.82 23.12 0.45
C LEU A 186 17.16 24.51 0.40
N LEU A 187 15.86 24.58 0.69
CA LEU A 187 15.05 25.79 0.61
C LEU A 187 14.33 26.02 1.94
N PRO A 188 14.74 27.02 2.74
CA PRO A 188 14.05 27.36 3.97
C PRO A 188 12.66 27.95 3.66
N GLY A 189 11.67 27.56 4.45
CA GLY A 189 10.29 28.02 4.32
C GLY A 189 9.34 26.92 3.86
N GLU A 190 8.29 26.70 4.66
CA GLU A 190 7.18 25.86 4.26
C GLU A 190 6.12 26.69 3.55
N TRP A 191 5.95 26.48 2.24
CA TRP A 191 4.83 27.09 1.55
C TRP A 191 3.52 26.42 1.98
N THR A 192 2.54 27.25 2.33
CA THR A 192 1.19 26.81 2.68
C THR A 192 0.24 27.33 1.61
N PRO A 193 -0.47 26.45 0.89
CA PRO A 193 -1.36 26.91 -0.16
C PRO A 193 -2.58 27.59 0.49
N PRO A 194 -3.10 28.68 -0.08
CA PRO A 194 -4.34 29.29 0.39
C PRO A 194 -5.49 28.28 0.29
N ARG A 195 -6.54 28.47 1.11
CA ARG A 195 -7.63 27.47 1.28
C ARG A 195 -8.30 27.07 -0.04
N TRP A 196 -8.50 28.02 -0.96
CA TRP A 196 -9.10 27.77 -2.27
C TRP A 196 -8.19 26.89 -3.15
N LEU A 197 -6.88 27.15 -3.17
CA LEU A 197 -5.93 26.39 -3.96
C LEU A 197 -5.76 24.97 -3.41
N ASP A 198 -5.70 24.82 -2.09
CA ASP A 198 -5.70 23.50 -1.44
C ASP A 198 -6.97 22.70 -1.75
N ALA A 199 -8.13 23.36 -1.88
CA ALA A 199 -9.37 22.70 -2.29
C ALA A 199 -9.31 22.23 -3.75
N VAL A 200 -8.85 23.09 -4.67
CA VAL A 200 -8.70 22.74 -6.10
C VAL A 200 -7.70 21.59 -6.29
N LEU A 201 -6.53 21.67 -5.67
CA LEU A 201 -5.52 20.61 -5.74
C LEU A 201 -6.04 19.29 -5.15
N ARG A 202 -6.83 19.33 -4.06
CA ARG A 202 -7.46 18.12 -3.51
C ARG A 202 -8.57 17.57 -4.40
N GLY A 203 -9.21 18.40 -5.21
CA GLY A 203 -10.20 17.98 -6.20
C GLY A 203 -9.59 17.08 -7.28
N GLN A 204 -8.30 17.27 -7.63
CA GLN A 204 -7.63 16.53 -8.70
C GLN A 204 -7.68 15.01 -8.50
N LYS A 205 -7.33 14.49 -7.31
CA LYS A 205 -7.42 13.04 -7.03
C LYS A 205 -8.85 12.49 -7.16
N PHE A 206 -9.87 13.28 -6.85
CA PHE A 206 -11.27 12.86 -6.95
C PHE A 206 -11.76 12.92 -8.40
N LEU A 207 -11.23 13.85 -9.20
CA LEU A 207 -11.46 13.88 -10.65
C LEU A 207 -10.87 12.63 -11.30
N VAL A 208 -9.59 12.31 -11.01
CA VAL A 208 -8.95 11.09 -11.53
C VAL A 208 -9.69 9.84 -11.07
N LEU A 209 -10.08 9.77 -9.79
CA LEU A 209 -10.89 8.66 -9.29
C LEU A 209 -12.26 8.58 -10.00
N GLY A 210 -12.94 9.70 -10.19
CA GLY A 210 -14.23 9.76 -10.89
C GLY A 210 -14.13 9.27 -12.32
N PHE A 211 -13.06 9.64 -13.04
CA PHE A 211 -12.77 9.15 -14.38
C PHE A 211 -12.50 7.63 -14.39
N LEU A 212 -11.72 7.11 -13.44
CA LEU A 212 -11.48 5.67 -13.31
C LEU A 212 -12.77 4.90 -13.00
N LEU A 213 -13.60 5.41 -12.08
CA LEU A 213 -14.88 4.80 -11.74
C LEU A 213 -15.86 4.86 -12.92
N PHE A 214 -15.85 5.94 -13.71
CA PHE A 214 -16.61 6.02 -14.95
C PHE A 214 -16.21 4.90 -15.92
N ILE A 215 -14.91 4.65 -16.12
CA ILE A 215 -14.44 3.54 -16.96
C ILE A 215 -14.93 2.19 -16.42
N ILE A 216 -14.69 1.95 -15.12
CA ILE A 216 -14.97 0.67 -14.48
C ILE A 216 -16.47 0.35 -14.43
N LEU A 217 -17.32 1.35 -14.17
CA LEU A 217 -18.74 1.13 -13.91
C LEU A 217 -19.63 1.34 -15.13
N LEU A 218 -19.29 2.32 -15.98
CA LEU A 218 -20.18 2.83 -17.04
C LEU A 218 -19.62 2.63 -18.45
N ALA A 219 -18.33 2.89 -18.69
CA ALA A 219 -17.77 2.87 -20.04
C ALA A 219 -17.67 1.46 -20.64
N VAL A 220 -17.47 0.43 -19.81
CA VAL A 220 -17.43 -0.98 -20.25
C VAL A 220 -18.72 -1.68 -19.82
N PRO A 221 -19.70 -1.90 -20.72
CA PRO A 221 -20.93 -2.62 -20.42
C PRO A 221 -20.64 -4.04 -19.93
N ALA A 222 -21.54 -4.60 -19.11
CA ALA A 222 -21.36 -5.94 -18.56
C ALA A 222 -21.18 -7.00 -19.66
N ALA A 223 -21.91 -6.90 -20.77
CA ALA A 223 -21.80 -7.82 -21.90
C ALA A 223 -20.45 -7.73 -22.64
N ALA A 224 -19.79 -6.58 -22.63
CA ALA A 224 -18.50 -6.39 -23.30
C ALA A 224 -17.30 -6.74 -22.39
N LEU A 225 -17.54 -6.97 -21.10
CA LEU A 225 -16.49 -7.17 -20.10
C LEU A 225 -15.59 -8.39 -20.39
N PRO A 226 -16.10 -9.58 -20.77
CA PRO A 226 -15.24 -10.71 -21.12
C PRO A 226 -14.36 -10.41 -22.33
N GLY A 227 -14.91 -9.73 -23.35
CA GLY A 227 -14.16 -9.33 -24.54
C GLY A 227 -13.07 -8.30 -24.23
N TYR A 228 -13.33 -7.37 -23.31
CA TYR A 228 -12.32 -6.43 -22.83
C TYR A 228 -11.18 -7.13 -22.10
N LEU A 229 -11.48 -8.08 -21.20
CA LEU A 229 -10.45 -8.84 -20.48
C LEU A 229 -9.58 -9.67 -21.43
N ALA A 230 -10.17 -10.23 -22.49
CA ALA A 230 -9.42 -10.93 -23.53
C ALA A 230 -8.66 -9.98 -24.50
N SER A 231 -8.90 -8.68 -24.46
CA SER A 231 -8.32 -7.73 -25.42
C SER A 231 -6.80 -7.63 -25.28
N PRO A 232 -6.05 -7.47 -26.39
CA PRO A 232 -4.60 -7.33 -26.33
C PRO A 232 -4.16 -6.08 -25.57
N TYR A 233 -5.00 -5.04 -25.52
CA TYR A 233 -4.75 -3.86 -24.70
C TYR A 233 -4.71 -4.21 -23.21
N HIS A 234 -5.73 -4.93 -22.71
CA HIS A 234 -5.80 -5.32 -21.30
C HIS A 234 -4.61 -6.19 -20.93
N GLN A 235 -4.29 -7.18 -21.75
CA GLN A 235 -3.16 -8.09 -21.53
C GLN A 235 -1.78 -7.42 -21.52
N ALA A 236 -1.63 -6.29 -22.22
CA ALA A 236 -0.40 -5.51 -22.30
C ALA A 236 -0.39 -4.29 -21.37
N ALA A 237 -1.36 -4.16 -20.46
CA ALA A 237 -1.55 -2.96 -19.64
C ALA A 237 -0.33 -2.64 -18.76
N ASP A 238 0.33 -3.66 -18.21
CA ASP A 238 1.54 -3.50 -17.41
C ASP A 238 2.71 -2.99 -18.25
N MET A 239 2.92 -3.56 -19.44
CA MET A 239 3.97 -3.14 -20.37
C MET A 239 3.75 -1.71 -20.85
N LYS A 240 2.48 -1.33 -21.07
CA LYS A 240 2.11 0.04 -21.46
C LYS A 240 2.38 1.05 -20.35
N MET A 241 2.08 0.68 -19.09
CA MET A 241 2.47 1.46 -17.92
C MET A 241 4.00 1.59 -17.83
N GLY A 242 4.74 0.50 -18.03
CA GLY A 242 6.21 0.52 -18.04
C GLY A 242 6.77 1.43 -19.14
N ALA A 243 6.25 1.32 -20.36
CA ALA A 243 6.66 2.13 -21.50
C ALA A 243 6.44 3.64 -21.26
N PHE A 244 5.41 4.03 -20.52
CA PHE A 244 5.19 5.43 -20.13
C PHE A 244 6.34 6.00 -19.29
N PHE A 245 6.98 5.17 -18.45
CA PHE A 245 8.13 5.58 -17.63
C PHE A 245 9.47 5.48 -18.36
N PHE A 246 9.66 4.49 -19.25
CA PHE A 246 10.91 4.32 -19.99
C PHE A 246 11.02 5.26 -21.20
N ASN A 247 9.91 5.51 -21.91
CA ASN A 247 9.86 6.44 -23.03
C ASN A 247 9.39 7.81 -22.52
N LEU A 248 10.34 8.62 -22.06
CA LEU A 248 10.06 9.92 -21.47
C LEU A 248 9.71 10.96 -22.56
N THR A 249 8.50 10.85 -23.10
CA THR A 249 7.93 11.87 -24.00
C THR A 249 7.77 13.20 -23.27
N LEU A 250 7.59 14.31 -24.01
CA LEU A 250 7.34 15.63 -23.40
C LEU A 250 6.16 15.58 -22.42
N ILE A 251 5.08 14.89 -22.79
CA ILE A 251 3.87 14.75 -21.96
C ILE A 251 4.20 13.92 -20.70
N SER A 252 4.85 12.77 -20.84
CA SER A 252 5.26 11.94 -19.71
C SER A 252 6.19 12.69 -18.75
N GLY A 253 7.13 13.46 -19.30
CA GLY A 253 8.06 14.30 -18.54
C GLY A 253 7.35 15.44 -17.80
N LEU A 254 6.40 16.13 -18.42
CA LEU A 254 5.58 17.15 -17.76
C LEU A 254 4.72 16.56 -16.63
N CYS A 255 4.08 15.41 -16.86
CA CYS A 255 3.30 14.71 -15.84
C CYS A 255 4.17 14.30 -14.65
N LEU A 256 5.34 13.69 -14.91
CA LEU A 256 6.29 13.29 -13.87
C LEU A 256 6.84 14.52 -13.12
N GLY A 257 7.20 15.58 -13.84
CA GLY A 257 7.65 16.85 -13.27
C GLY A 257 6.59 17.47 -12.35
N TRP A 258 5.32 17.44 -12.73
CA TRP A 258 4.21 17.90 -11.89
C TRP A 258 4.07 17.08 -10.61
N VAL A 259 4.16 15.75 -10.70
CA VAL A 259 4.14 14.84 -9.54
C VAL A 259 5.29 15.14 -8.58
N LEU A 260 6.50 15.29 -9.11
CA LEU A 260 7.70 15.59 -8.32
C LEU A 260 7.60 16.96 -7.65
N LEU A 261 7.12 17.97 -8.38
CA LEU A 261 6.92 19.33 -7.86
C LEU A 261 5.92 19.33 -6.70
N LEU A 262 4.75 18.68 -6.85
CA LEU A 262 3.76 18.58 -5.79
C LEU A 262 4.31 17.85 -4.56
N THR A 263 5.05 16.77 -4.79
CA THR A 263 5.59 15.92 -3.73
C THR A 263 6.75 16.58 -2.99
N ALA A 264 7.60 17.33 -3.68
CA ALA A 264 8.64 18.12 -3.04
C ALA A 264 8.03 19.27 -2.23
N THR A 265 7.02 19.96 -2.79
CA THR A 265 6.43 21.16 -2.19
C THR A 265 5.60 20.87 -0.96
N PHE A 266 4.83 19.78 -0.96
CA PHE A 266 3.91 19.46 0.12
C PHE A 266 4.23 18.11 0.76
N ARG A 267 4.15 18.05 2.10
CA ARG A 267 4.23 16.78 2.84
C ARG A 267 3.18 15.81 2.32
N GLN A 268 3.65 14.65 1.81
CA GLN A 268 2.79 13.62 1.22
C GLN A 268 1.94 14.13 0.03
N GLY A 269 2.49 15.07 -0.76
CA GLY A 269 1.79 15.75 -1.86
C GLY A 269 1.10 14.81 -2.86
N PHE A 270 1.78 13.75 -3.32
CA PHE A 270 1.19 12.75 -4.22
C PHE A 270 -0.08 12.10 -3.64
N CYS A 271 0.00 11.56 -2.43
CA CYS A 271 -1.12 10.89 -1.76
C CYS A 271 -2.25 11.86 -1.37
N ARG A 272 -1.94 13.16 -1.21
CA ARG A 272 -2.89 14.21 -0.85
C ARG A 272 -3.65 14.76 -2.06
N TYR A 273 -2.99 14.94 -3.19
CA TYR A 273 -3.54 15.69 -4.33
C TYR A 273 -3.80 14.88 -5.59
N LEU A 274 -3.03 13.82 -5.89
CA LEU A 274 -3.11 13.16 -7.20
C LEU A 274 -3.47 11.67 -7.15
N CYS A 275 -3.11 10.96 -6.08
CA CYS A 275 -3.24 9.50 -6.03
C CYS A 275 -4.72 9.03 -6.02
N PRO A 276 -5.16 8.25 -7.03
CA PRO A 276 -6.54 7.74 -7.09
C PRO A 276 -6.82 6.70 -6.00
N TYR A 277 -5.88 5.80 -5.70
CA TYR A 277 -5.98 4.88 -4.56
C TYR A 277 -6.12 5.66 -3.24
N GLY A 278 -5.38 6.76 -3.09
CA GLY A 278 -5.48 7.64 -1.93
C GLY A 278 -6.89 8.25 -1.77
N ALA A 279 -7.53 8.65 -2.87
CA ALA A 279 -8.92 9.14 -2.87
C ALA A 279 -9.92 8.02 -2.55
N TRP A 280 -9.78 6.86 -3.20
CA TRP A 280 -10.65 5.69 -2.97
C TRP A 280 -10.63 5.26 -1.51
N MET A 281 -9.44 5.09 -0.94
CA MET A 281 -9.27 4.75 0.47
C MET A 281 -9.73 5.86 1.41
N ALA A 282 -9.69 7.13 1.00
CA ALA A 282 -10.23 8.23 1.80
C ALA A 282 -11.74 8.15 1.94
N LEU A 283 -12.45 7.83 0.86
CA LEU A 283 -13.90 7.66 0.86
C LEU A 283 -14.32 6.47 1.72
N LEU A 284 -13.73 5.28 1.47
CA LEU A 284 -14.01 4.09 2.26
C LEU A 284 -13.60 4.26 3.73
N GLY A 285 -12.48 4.95 3.97
CA GLY A 285 -11.99 5.27 5.30
C GLY A 285 -12.87 6.23 6.11
N LEU A 286 -13.88 6.86 5.52
CA LEU A 286 -14.89 7.59 6.30
C LEU A 286 -15.79 6.64 7.12
N LEU A 287 -15.91 5.38 6.68
CA LEU A 287 -16.73 4.37 7.33
C LEU A 287 -15.99 3.67 8.48
N THR A 288 -14.65 3.70 8.50
CA THR A 288 -13.88 2.98 9.53
C THR A 288 -14.22 3.45 10.96
N PRO A 289 -14.39 2.53 11.92
CA PRO A 289 -14.54 2.89 13.33
C PRO A 289 -13.20 3.27 13.99
N LEU A 290 -12.06 2.87 13.40
CA LEU A 290 -10.72 3.09 13.92
C LEU A 290 -10.20 4.47 13.53
N ARG A 291 -10.19 5.40 14.49
CA ARG A 291 -9.81 6.80 14.24
C ARG A 291 -8.89 7.32 15.33
N ILE A 292 -8.19 8.41 15.03
CA ILE A 292 -7.43 9.13 16.05
C ILE A 292 -8.43 9.85 16.94
N ARG A 293 -8.41 9.54 18.23
CA ARG A 293 -9.29 10.08 19.25
C ARG A 293 -8.49 10.78 20.35
N ARG A 294 -9.00 11.92 20.77
CA ARG A 294 -8.48 12.75 21.86
C ARG A 294 -9.33 12.53 23.09
N ASP A 295 -8.70 12.28 24.22
CA ASP A 295 -9.34 12.25 25.53
C ASP A 295 -9.31 13.66 26.14
N PRO A 296 -10.45 14.35 26.28
CA PRO A 296 -10.51 15.69 26.85
C PRO A 296 -10.02 15.72 28.30
N ALA A 297 -10.22 14.67 29.09
CA ALA A 297 -9.84 14.65 30.50
C ALA A 297 -8.32 14.65 30.70
N ARG A 298 -7.57 14.11 29.73
CA ARG A 298 -6.11 13.95 29.80
C ARG A 298 -5.36 14.94 28.91
N CYS A 299 -6.07 15.67 28.05
CA CYS A 299 -5.47 16.59 27.10
C CYS A 299 -5.11 17.93 27.76
N LEU A 300 -3.84 18.34 27.66
CA LEU A 300 -3.36 19.62 28.18
C LEU A 300 -4.14 20.83 27.63
N ARG A 301 -4.62 20.76 26.38
CA ARG A 301 -5.46 21.81 25.80
C ARG A 301 -6.79 21.96 26.52
N SER A 302 -7.42 20.84 26.86
CA SER A 302 -8.68 20.83 27.61
C SER A 302 -8.48 21.22 29.08
N ALA A 303 -7.27 21.05 29.61
CA ALA A 303 -6.87 21.54 30.93
C ALA A 303 -6.49 23.05 30.94
N GLY A 304 -6.68 23.78 29.84
CA GLY A 304 -6.45 25.23 29.75
C GLY A 304 -5.09 25.67 29.20
N HIS A 305 -4.20 24.74 28.81
CA HIS A 305 -2.90 25.11 28.23
C HIS A 305 -2.97 25.40 26.73
N ASP A 306 -2.14 26.31 26.24
CA ASP A 306 -1.99 26.58 24.80
C ASP A 306 -1.15 25.50 24.10
N CYS A 307 -1.73 24.32 23.89
CA CYS A 307 -1.06 23.17 23.25
C CYS A 307 -1.70 22.77 21.92
N ASP A 308 -0.91 22.82 20.85
CA ASP A 308 -1.29 22.45 19.47
C ASP A 308 -0.24 21.55 18.79
N LYS A 309 0.69 20.97 19.56
CA LYS A 309 1.80 20.12 19.06
C LYS A 309 1.32 19.00 18.13
N CYS A 310 0.15 18.41 18.41
CA CYS A 310 -0.45 17.37 17.57
C CYS A 310 -0.83 17.87 16.17
N SER A 311 -1.21 19.14 16.04
CA SER A 311 -1.60 19.77 14.76
C SER A 311 -0.38 20.18 13.96
N ARG A 312 0.66 20.73 14.61
CA ARG A 312 1.96 21.02 13.97
C ARG A 312 2.66 19.76 13.45
N ALA A 313 2.50 18.64 14.17
CA ALA A 313 3.06 17.35 13.77
C ALA A 313 2.28 16.65 12.65
N CYS A 314 1.05 17.09 12.33
CA CYS A 314 0.23 16.44 11.31
C CYS A 314 0.77 16.79 9.90
N PRO A 315 1.19 15.80 9.08
CA PRO A 315 1.67 16.08 7.72
C PRO A 315 0.57 16.71 6.84
N SER A 316 -0.69 16.34 7.08
CA SER A 316 -1.86 16.89 6.39
C SER A 316 -2.32 18.26 6.94
N ARG A 317 -1.66 18.80 7.97
CA ARG A 317 -2.02 20.07 8.64
C ARG A 317 -3.46 20.10 9.16
N ILE A 318 -3.95 18.97 9.66
CA ILE A 318 -5.27 18.88 10.30
C ILE A 318 -5.17 19.53 11.69
N GLN A 319 -6.17 20.32 12.07
CA GLN A 319 -6.28 20.92 13.40
C GLN A 319 -6.74 19.87 14.44
N VAL A 320 -5.90 18.86 14.68
CA VAL A 320 -6.16 17.73 15.58
C VAL A 320 -6.49 18.20 17.00
N HIS A 321 -5.92 19.32 17.45
CA HIS A 321 -6.14 19.85 18.81
C HIS A 321 -7.58 20.31 19.05
N GLN A 322 -8.33 20.63 17.99
CA GLN A 322 -9.72 21.12 18.06
C GLN A 322 -10.75 19.98 17.96
N LEU A 323 -10.30 18.77 17.63
CA LEU A 323 -11.17 17.64 17.32
C LEU A 323 -11.14 16.60 18.44
N ILE A 324 -12.30 16.03 18.77
CA ILE A 324 -12.38 14.85 19.67
C ILE A 324 -12.05 13.58 18.90
N ALA A 325 -12.59 13.43 17.69
CA ALA A 325 -12.26 12.36 16.77
C ALA A 325 -11.89 12.96 15.41
N VAL A 326 -10.75 12.56 14.86
CA VAL A 326 -10.28 13.06 13.56
C VAL A 326 -11.11 12.41 12.45
N ARG A 327 -12.11 13.14 11.95
CA ARG A 327 -12.94 12.76 10.80
C ARG A 327 -12.53 13.62 9.59
N SER A 328 -11.46 13.23 8.92
CA SER A 328 -10.95 13.95 7.75
C SER A 328 -10.53 12.98 6.66
N LEU A 329 -10.90 13.29 5.42
CA LEU A 329 -10.46 12.59 4.20
C LEU A 329 -8.93 12.61 4.05
N GLU A 330 -8.23 13.56 4.68
CA GLU A 330 -6.77 13.71 4.58
C GLU A 330 -5.99 12.99 5.69
N CYS A 331 -6.69 12.38 6.66
CA CYS A 331 -6.01 11.65 7.73
C CYS A 331 -5.48 10.31 7.21
N THR A 332 -4.16 10.13 7.20
CA THR A 332 -3.49 8.90 6.77
C THR A 332 -3.22 7.91 7.92
N SER A 333 -3.77 8.15 9.12
CA SER A 333 -3.53 7.32 10.31
C SER A 333 -2.03 7.02 10.58
N CYS A 334 -1.17 7.99 10.26
CA CYS A 334 0.29 7.88 10.40
C CYS A 334 0.76 7.96 11.87
N GLN A 335 -0.12 8.41 12.77
CA GLN A 335 0.10 8.53 14.22
C GLN A 335 1.24 9.47 14.64
N SER A 336 1.72 10.35 13.75
CA SER A 336 2.73 11.37 14.11
C SER A 336 2.22 12.33 15.18
N CYS A 337 0.92 12.63 15.18
CA CYS A 337 0.27 13.42 16.22
C CYS A 337 0.25 12.74 17.59
N VAL A 338 0.10 11.41 17.64
CA VAL A 338 0.15 10.61 18.88
C VAL A 338 1.57 10.62 19.44
N ALA A 339 2.58 10.44 18.58
CA ALA A 339 3.98 10.47 18.98
C ALA A 339 4.45 11.85 19.46
N ALA A 340 3.95 12.93 18.86
CA ALA A 340 4.30 14.31 19.24
C ALA A 340 3.58 14.80 20.50
N CYS A 341 2.53 14.10 20.96
CA CYS A 341 1.76 14.49 22.14
C CYS A 341 2.62 14.34 23.42
N PRO A 342 2.74 15.37 24.29
CA PRO A 342 3.49 15.26 25.54
C PRO A 342 2.93 14.19 26.50
N LYS A 343 1.62 13.97 26.47
CA LYS A 343 0.91 12.91 27.22
C LYS A 343 0.73 11.63 26.39
N ARG A 344 1.36 11.52 25.21
CA ARG A 344 1.38 10.35 24.32
C ARG A 344 -0.02 9.70 24.15
N ALA A 345 -0.06 8.36 24.19
CA ALA A 345 -1.24 7.53 24.00
C ALA A 345 -2.35 7.74 25.04
N ASP A 346 -2.04 8.39 26.17
CA ASP A 346 -3.04 8.65 27.20
C ASP A 346 -4.01 9.75 26.81
N ALA A 347 -3.52 10.81 26.15
CA ALA A 347 -4.37 11.91 25.70
C ALA A 347 -4.82 11.78 24.24
N LEU A 348 -4.06 11.07 23.40
CA LEU A 348 -4.36 10.91 21.97
C LEU A 348 -3.99 9.50 21.51
N HIS A 349 -4.93 8.73 20.97
CA HIS A 349 -4.68 7.35 20.54
C HIS A 349 -5.43 7.03 19.24
N LEU A 350 -4.99 5.99 18.54
CA LEU A 350 -5.75 5.36 17.46
C LEU A 350 -6.66 4.28 18.06
N GLY A 351 -7.95 4.28 17.73
CA GLY A 351 -8.86 3.27 18.26
C GLY A 351 -10.34 3.56 18.04
N THR A 352 -11.16 2.72 18.65
CA THR A 352 -12.62 2.93 18.79
C THR A 352 -12.90 3.70 20.09
N GLN A 353 -14.16 3.82 20.50
CA GLN A 353 -14.49 4.46 21.79
C GLN A 353 -14.02 3.64 23.01
N GLY A 354 -14.01 2.30 22.90
CA GLY A 354 -13.69 1.40 24.01
C GLY A 354 -12.35 0.69 23.88
N GLN A 355 -11.70 0.69 22.71
CA GLN A 355 -10.47 -0.05 22.47
C GLN A 355 -9.39 0.83 21.85
N ARG A 356 -8.19 0.77 22.40
CA ARG A 356 -6.98 1.42 21.87
C ARG A 356 -6.22 0.42 21.02
N LEU A 357 -5.81 0.84 19.83
CA LEU A 357 -5.00 0.03 18.93
C LEU A 357 -3.55 0.52 18.97
N ALA A 358 -2.64 -0.35 19.41
CA ALA A 358 -1.23 -0.04 19.42
C ALA A 358 -0.67 0.01 17.99
N PRO A 359 0.37 0.82 17.70
CA PRO A 359 0.96 0.89 16.37
C PRO A 359 1.51 -0.45 15.84
N ARG A 360 2.00 -1.32 16.73
CA ARG A 360 2.41 -2.70 16.39
C ARG A 360 1.24 -3.56 15.93
N GLN A 361 0.09 -3.44 16.61
CA GLN A 361 -1.14 -4.15 16.22
C GLN A 361 -1.68 -3.62 14.89
N LEU A 362 -1.62 -2.30 14.66
CA LEU A 362 -1.96 -1.73 13.35
C LEU A 362 -1.07 -2.31 12.24
N LEU A 363 0.25 -2.37 12.46
CA LEU A 363 1.16 -2.99 11.50
C LEU A 363 0.83 -4.46 11.28
N GLY A 364 0.51 -5.22 12.34
CA GLY A 364 0.05 -6.60 12.24
C GLY A 364 -1.19 -6.73 11.36
N LEU A 365 -2.23 -5.94 11.64
CA LEU A 365 -3.46 -5.94 10.82
C LEU A 365 -3.18 -5.58 9.35
N LEU A 366 -2.26 -4.64 9.11
CA LEU A 366 -1.83 -4.32 7.75
C LEU A 366 -1.09 -5.48 7.09
N CYS A 367 -0.16 -6.15 7.77
CA CYS A 367 0.51 -7.35 7.24
C CYS A 367 -0.48 -8.49 6.95
N LEU A 368 -1.46 -8.68 7.81
CA LEU A 368 -2.50 -9.70 7.63
C LEU A 368 -3.32 -9.41 6.37
N LEU A 369 -3.79 -8.17 6.20
CA LEU A 369 -4.59 -7.79 5.05
C LEU A 369 -3.76 -7.75 3.76
N LEU A 370 -2.56 -7.15 3.80
CA LEU A 370 -1.79 -6.80 2.59
C LEU A 370 -0.77 -7.83 2.14
N LEU A 371 -0.40 -8.79 3.00
CA LEU A 371 0.60 -9.80 2.68
C LEU A 371 0.02 -11.22 2.83
N VAL A 372 -0.72 -11.50 3.91
CA VAL A 372 -1.27 -12.85 4.13
C VAL A 372 -2.51 -13.11 3.29
N LEU A 373 -3.42 -12.15 3.12
CA LEU A 373 -4.61 -12.37 2.29
C LEU A 373 -4.27 -12.58 0.80
N PRO A 374 -3.35 -11.80 0.19
CA PRO A 374 -2.79 -12.12 -1.12
C PRO A 374 -2.13 -13.50 -1.21
N LEU A 375 -1.35 -13.89 -0.20
CA LEU A 375 -0.74 -15.21 -0.14
C LEU A 375 -1.79 -16.33 -0.14
N LEU A 376 -2.90 -16.12 0.57
CA LEU A 376 -4.03 -17.05 0.56
C LEU A 376 -4.75 -17.09 -0.78
N ALA A 377 -4.92 -15.94 -1.43
CA ALA A 377 -5.48 -15.87 -2.78
C ALA A 377 -4.61 -16.62 -3.79
N TYR A 378 -3.28 -16.56 -3.63
CA TYR A 378 -2.33 -17.36 -4.42
C TYR A 378 -2.53 -18.87 -4.18
N GLY A 379 -2.43 -19.34 -2.94
CA GLY A 379 -2.39 -20.79 -2.69
C GLY A 379 -3.73 -21.52 -2.67
N LEU A 380 -4.84 -20.83 -2.35
CA LEU A 380 -6.16 -21.48 -2.26
C LEU A 380 -7.03 -21.28 -3.51
N LEU A 381 -6.84 -20.17 -4.22
CA LEU A 381 -7.72 -19.78 -5.32
C LEU A 381 -6.98 -19.68 -6.66
N ASP A 382 -5.65 -19.84 -6.68
CA ASP A 382 -4.79 -19.57 -7.85
C ASP A 382 -5.00 -18.15 -8.43
N LEU A 383 -5.47 -17.20 -7.61
CA LEU A 383 -5.79 -15.82 -8.00
C LEU A 383 -4.64 -14.88 -7.67
N TRP A 384 -3.50 -15.08 -8.32
CA TRP A 384 -2.36 -14.15 -8.19
C TRP A 384 -1.45 -14.13 -9.42
N VAL A 385 -1.20 -15.29 -10.03
CA VAL A 385 -0.25 -15.41 -11.13
C VAL A 385 -0.92 -15.13 -12.46
N SER A 386 -0.30 -14.25 -13.25
CA SER A 386 -0.72 -13.97 -14.63
C SER A 386 -0.57 -15.21 -15.52
N GLN A 387 -1.63 -15.60 -16.24
CA GLN A 387 -1.66 -16.76 -17.13
C GLN A 387 -1.28 -16.45 -18.59
N THR A 388 -0.90 -15.21 -18.93
CA THR A 388 -0.45 -14.86 -20.30
C THR A 388 0.82 -15.65 -20.69
N PRO A 389 0.81 -16.43 -21.78
CA PRO A 389 2.00 -17.14 -22.25
C PRO A 389 3.13 -16.19 -22.65
N ILE A 390 4.39 -16.57 -22.39
CA ILE A 390 5.58 -15.79 -22.74
C ILE A 390 5.65 -15.44 -24.24
N PRO A 391 5.40 -16.37 -25.19
CA PRO A 391 5.43 -16.05 -26.62
C PRO A 391 4.40 -14.96 -27.00
N TYR A 392 3.23 -15.00 -26.36
CA TYR A 392 2.18 -14.01 -26.61
C TYR A 392 2.55 -12.64 -26.03
N ARG A 393 3.18 -12.60 -24.84
CA ARG A 393 3.71 -11.35 -24.27
C ARG A 393 4.75 -10.69 -25.16
N TYR A 394 5.61 -11.48 -25.81
CA TYR A 394 6.59 -10.96 -26.78
C TYR A 394 5.89 -10.27 -27.96
N GLU A 395 4.88 -10.91 -28.54
CA GLU A 395 4.08 -10.34 -29.63
C GLU A 395 3.36 -9.04 -29.20
N LEU A 396 2.77 -9.04 -28.00
CA LEU A 396 2.13 -7.85 -27.44
C LEU A 396 3.12 -6.70 -27.25
N LEU A 397 4.34 -7.00 -26.79
CA LEU A 397 5.40 -6.00 -26.60
C LEU A 397 5.82 -5.35 -27.93
N GLN A 398 5.90 -6.12 -29.01
CA GLN A 398 6.20 -5.60 -30.35
C GLN A 398 5.08 -4.70 -30.89
N ARG A 399 3.82 -5.03 -30.59
CA ARG A 399 2.65 -4.27 -31.04
C ARG A 399 2.27 -3.11 -30.12
N LEU A 400 2.96 -2.94 -28.99
CA LEU A 400 2.61 -2.01 -27.91
C LEU A 400 2.28 -0.57 -28.37
N PRO A 401 3.01 0.05 -29.33
CA PRO A 401 2.69 1.41 -29.80
C PRO A 401 1.34 1.51 -30.53
N TRP A 402 0.87 0.41 -31.11
CA TRP A 402 -0.35 0.34 -31.93
C TRP A 402 -1.58 -0.10 -31.13
N LEU A 403 -1.37 -0.56 -29.90
CA LEU A 403 -2.46 -0.95 -29.00
C LEU A 403 -3.19 0.30 -28.48
N SER A 404 -4.32 0.60 -29.11
CA SER A 404 -5.31 1.60 -28.67
C SER A 404 -6.62 0.91 -28.30
N HIS A 405 -7.42 1.60 -27.48
CA HIS A 405 -8.78 1.17 -27.12
C HIS A 405 -9.77 1.54 -28.21
#